data_AF-A0A9P4LM11-F1
#
_entry.id   AF-A0A9P4LM11-F1
#
_cell.length_a   1.000
_cell.length_b   1.000
_cell.length_c   1.000
_cell.angle_alpha   90.00
_cell.angle_beta   90.00
_cell.angle_gamma   90.00
#
_symmetry.space_group_name_H-M   'P 1'
#
loop_
_entity.id
_entity.type
_entity.pdbx_description
1 polymer ?
#
loop_
_entity_poly.entity_id
_entity_poly.type
_entity_poly.pdbx_seq_one_letter_code
_entity_poly.pdbx_strand_id
1 'polypeptide(L)' 'MLKHRGPRRQIGPRKRTGCITCKDAHVRCTEESPHCRRCERLKLDCQYAFRLMWEADDAEKGIVHGRTGVWS' A
#
# COMPACT_ATOMS: atom_id res chain seq x y z
N MET A 1 7.11 24.21 22.81
CA MET A 1 6.60 22.88 23.18
C MET A 1 6.76 21.93 21.99
N LEU A 2 7.89 21.22 21.88
CA LEU A 2 8.09 20.24 20.80
C LEU A 2 7.35 18.94 21.17
N LYS A 3 6.31 18.59 20.39
CA LYS A 3 5.59 17.32 20.55
C LYS A 3 6.46 16.20 19.98
N HIS A 4 7.24 15.54 20.82
CA HIS A 4 7.99 14.35 20.45
C HIS A 4 7.01 13.24 20.06
N ARG A 5 6.91 12.95 18.76
CA ARG A 5 6.20 11.77 18.25
C ARG A 5 6.92 10.54 18.79
N GLY A 6 6.25 9.78 19.66
CA GLY A 6 6.77 8.53 20.21
C GLY A 6 7.17 7.52 19.12
N PRO A 7 7.93 6.48 19.49
CA PRO A 7 8.45 5.51 18.53
C PRO A 7 7.30 4.89 17.74
N ARG A 8 7.39 4.95 16.40
CA ARG A 8 6.43 4.28 15.52
C ARG A 8 6.50 2.79 15.83
N ARG A 9 5.42 2.21 16.38
CA ARG A 9 5.25 0.75 16.46
C ARG A 9 5.56 0.18 15.07
N GLN A 10 6.63 -0.62 14.98
CA GLN A 10 6.95 -1.33 13.76
C GLN A 10 5.86 -2.37 13.55
N ILE A 11 4.84 -1.98 12.79
CA ILE A 11 3.85 -2.92 12.27
C ILE A 11 4.65 -3.81 11.32
N GLY A 12 4.55 -5.13 11.53
CA GLY A 12 5.23 -6.12 10.71
C GLY A 12 4.98 -5.94 9.20
N PRO A 13 5.61 -6.77 8.36
CA PRO A 13 5.61 -6.60 6.91
C PRO A 13 4.23 -6.20 6.37
N ARG A 14 4.15 -5.08 5.66
CA ARG A 14 2.88 -4.65 5.05
C ARG A 14 2.43 -5.76 4.11
N LYS A 15 1.25 -6.31 4.39
CA LYS A 15 0.61 -7.27 3.51
C LYS A 15 0.35 -6.59 2.16
N ARG A 16 0.60 -7.33 1.06
CA ARG A 16 0.46 -6.82 -0.32
C ARG A 16 -0.99 -6.88 -0.82
N THR A 17 -1.84 -7.61 -0.11
CA THR A 17 -3.22 -7.98 -0.46
C THR A 17 -4.27 -6.93 -0.10
N GLY A 18 -3.90 -5.84 0.58
CA GLY A 18 -4.86 -4.77 0.91
C GLY A 18 -5.56 -4.14 -0.30
N CYS A 19 -6.77 -3.63 -0.11
CA CYS A 19 -7.50 -2.89 -1.13
C CYS A 19 -6.80 -1.57 -1.49
N ILE A 20 -7.06 -1.06 -2.70
CA ILE A 20 -6.43 0.17 -3.23
C ILE A 20 -6.69 1.36 -2.30
N THR A 21 -7.92 1.54 -1.86
CA THR A 21 -8.34 2.65 -0.99
C THR A 21 -7.60 2.68 0.35
N CYS A 22 -7.29 1.52 0.92
CA CYS A 22 -6.49 1.46 2.14
C CYS A 22 -5.00 1.66 1.87
N LYS A 23 -4.50 1.21 0.71
CA LYS A 23 -3.12 1.42 0.26
C LYS A 23 -2.84 2.92 0.06
N ASP A 24 -3.72 3.62 -0.66
CA ASP A 24 -3.60 5.05 -0.94
C ASP A 24 -3.70 5.90 0.34
N ALA A 25 -4.57 5.49 1.26
CA ALA A 25 -4.69 6.12 2.58
C ALA A 25 -3.54 5.76 3.55
N HIS A 26 -2.61 4.89 3.17
CA HIS A 26 -1.50 4.40 4.01
C HIS A 26 -1.93 3.82 5.36
N VAL A 27 -3.06 3.12 5.38
CA VAL A 27 -3.61 2.46 6.59
C VAL A 27 -3.60 0.94 6.44
N ARG A 28 -3.72 0.24 7.57
CA ARG A 28 -3.88 -1.22 7.57
C ARG A 28 -5.24 -1.62 6.99
N CYS A 29 -5.23 -2.47 5.96
CA CYS A 29 -6.42 -3.14 5.43
C CYS A 29 -6.72 -4.41 6.25
N THR A 30 -7.99 -4.75 6.41
CA THR A 30 -8.43 -6.01 7.04
C THR A 30 -8.58 -7.17 6.06
N GLU A 31 -8.47 -6.89 4.75
CA GLU A 31 -8.37 -7.90 3.67
C GLU A 31 -9.59 -8.82 3.49
N GLU A 32 -10.73 -8.45 4.07
CA GLU A 32 -12.01 -9.13 3.82
C GLU A 32 -12.56 -8.78 2.43
N SER A 33 -13.22 -9.73 1.78
CA SER A 33 -13.82 -9.60 0.45
C SER A 33 -15.34 -9.83 0.56
N PRO A 34 -16.20 -9.06 -0.14
CA PRO A 34 -15.90 -8.07 -1.20
C PRO A 34 -15.44 -6.70 -0.68
N HIS A 35 -15.71 -6.37 0.59
CA HIS A 35 -15.32 -5.10 1.20
C HIS A 35 -14.58 -5.33 2.52
N CYS A 36 -13.49 -4.59 2.74
CA CYS A 36 -12.81 -4.61 4.03
C CYS A 36 -13.60 -3.81 5.08
N ARG A 37 -13.55 -4.22 6.36
CA ARG A 37 -14.22 -3.52 7.48
C ARG A 37 -14.06 -2.00 7.50
N ARG A 38 -12.87 -1.49 7.17
CA ARG A 38 -12.63 -0.04 7.16
C ARG A 38 -13.47 0.64 6.08
N CYS A 39 -13.44 0.11 4.86
CA CYS A 39 -14.17 0.71 3.75
C CYS A 39 -15.67 0.54 3.92
N GLU A 40 -16.14 -0.61 4.41
CA GLU A 40 -17.55 -0.83 4.75
C GLU A 40 -18.05 0.18 5.79
N ARG A 41 -17.34 0.34 6.91
CA ARG A 41 -17.71 1.28 7.97
C ARG A 41 -17.73 2.74 7.49
N LEU A 42 -16.78 3.11 6.63
CA LEU A 42 -16.63 4.47 6.12
C LEU A 42 -17.43 4.70 4.83
N LYS A 43 -18.14 3.68 4.32
CA LYS A 43 -18.81 3.68 3.01
C LYS A 43 -17.91 4.19 1.88
N LEU A 44 -16.65 3.78 1.92
CA LEU A 44 -15.68 4.06 0.86
C LEU A 44 -15.79 3.00 -0.23
N ASP A 45 -15.50 3.41 -1.45
CA ASP A 45 -15.27 2.48 -2.53
C ASP A 45 -14.09 1.56 -2.19
N CYS A 46 -14.30 0.24 -2.27
CA CYS A 46 -13.35 -0.75 -1.83
C CYS A 46 -12.99 -1.66 -3.01
N GLN A 47 -11.89 -1.32 -3.67
CA GLN A 47 -11.43 -2.04 -4.84
C GLN A 47 -10.19 -2.87 -4.52
N TYR A 48 -10.27 -4.16 -4.84
CA TYR A 48 -9.12 -5.04 -4.93
C TYR A 48 -8.74 -5.16 -6.42
N ALA A 49 -7.68 -4.46 -6.83
CA ALA A 49 -7.15 -4.59 -8.18
C ALA A 49 -5.62 -4.67 -8.16
N PHE A 50 -5.08 -5.26 -9.22
CA PHE A 50 -3.65 -5.30 -9.49
C PHE A 50 -3.26 -4.05 -10.28
N ARG A 51 -2.28 -3.30 -9.78
CA ARG A 51 -1.64 -2.24 -10.56
C ARG A 51 -0.59 -2.90 -11.44
N LEU A 52 -0.91 -3.07 -12.72
CA LEU A 52 0.09 -3.42 -13.72
C LEU A 52 1.03 -2.23 -13.88
N MET A 53 2.33 -2.48 -13.80
CA MET A 53 3.38 -1.49 -14.04
C MET A 53 4.21 -2.03 -15.19
N TRP A 54 4.23 -1.29 -16.30
CA TRP A 54 4.97 -1.66 -17.50
C TRP A 54 6.37 -1.06 -17.43
N GLU A 55 7.37 -1.89 -17.73
CA GLU A 55 8.79 -1.51 -17.61
C GLU A 55 9.16 -0.25 -18.38
N ALA A 56 8.65 -0.14 -19.61
CA ALA A 56 8.90 1.01 -20.46
C ALA A 56 8.32 2.32 -19.85
N ASP A 57 7.10 2.27 -19.31
CA ASP A 57 6.39 3.46 -18.80
C ASP A 57 7.03 4.01 -17.51
N ASP A 58 7.44 3.12 -16.62
CA ASP A 58 8.08 3.49 -15.36
C ASP A 58 9.53 3.94 -15.61
N ALA A 59 10.24 3.35 -16.58
CA ALA A 59 11.57 3.82 -16.98
C ALA A 59 11.53 5.29 -17.45
N GLU A 60 10.52 5.68 -18.24
CA GLU A 60 10.31 7.07 -18.64
C GLU A 60 10.04 7.98 -17.45
N LYS A 61 9.26 7.50 -16.47
CA LYS A 61 8.92 8.24 -15.24
C LYS A 61 10.02 8.22 -14.18
N GLY A 62 11.16 7.59 -14.47
CA GLY A 62 12.27 7.43 -13.52
C GLY A 62 11.93 6.56 -12.31
N ILE A 63 10.93 5.68 -12.44
CA ILE A 63 10.52 4.73 -11.41
C ILE A 63 11.36 3.46 -11.58
N VAL A 64 12.11 3.09 -10.54
CA VAL A 64 12.93 1.88 -10.57
C VAL A 64 12.04 0.64 -10.41
N HIS A 65 12.09 -0.24 -11.40
CA HIS A 65 11.38 -1.51 -11.35
C HIS A 65 12.04 -2.51 -10.41
N GLY A 66 11.34 -2.91 -9.35
CA GLY A 66 11.70 -4.06 -8.53
C GLY A 66 12.86 -3.85 -7.54
N ARG A 67 13.72 -4.87 -7.40
CA ARG A 67 14.92 -4.92 -6.56
C ARG A 67 16.15 -5.38 -7.36
N THR A 68 16.15 -5.15 -8.66
CA THR A 68 17.27 -5.49 -9.55
C THR A 68 18.50 -4.69 -9.10
N GLY A 69 19.38 -5.35 -8.32
CA GLY A 69 20.56 -4.72 -7.73
C GLY A 69 21.17 -5.38 -6.48
N VAL A 70 20.63 -6.49 -5.94
CA VAL A 70 21.13 -7.07 -4.66
C VAL A 70 21.71 -8.49 -4.78
N TRP A 71 21.81 -9.07 -5.98
CA TRP A 71 22.51 -10.34 -6.16
C TRP A 71 23.40 -10.24 -7.40
N SER A 72 24.68 -9.97 -7.16
CA SER A 72 25.79 -10.49 -7.97
C SER A 72 26.33 -11.72 -7.26
#